data_AF-A0A7U9T572-F1
#
_entry.id   AF-A0A7U9T572-F1
#
_cell.length_a   1.000
_cell.length_b   1.000
_cell.length_c   1.000
_cell.angle_alpha   90.00
_cell.angle_beta   90.00
_cell.angle_gamma   90.00
#
_symmetry.space_group_name_H-M   'P 1'
#
loop_
_entity.id
_entity.type
_entity.pdbx_description
1 polymer ?
#
loop_
_entity_poly.entity_id
_entity_poly.type
_entity_poly.pdbx_seq_one_letter_code
_entity_poly.pdbx_strand_id
1 'polypeptide(L)'
;MAKHIRNMDELSKALQPVMLGMVDALAERVYETLNYFLQEYYNSYDPKSYRRQYDFLRSAVKVEPQIKGNKVMASVYIDTDSLNNYYNATGNQVAQWANQGTHGGLVTGSNTPHVWNDTMKETIENGELLKLASEYLRSHGISVRS
;
A
#
# COMPACT_ATOMS: atom_id res chain seq x y z
N MET A 1 3.68 20.02 -31.22
CA MET A 1 4.11 19.09 -32.30
C MET A 1 3.47 17.74 -32.04
N ALA A 2 2.82 17.14 -33.05
CA ALA A 2 2.35 15.76 -32.93
C ALA A 2 3.56 14.81 -32.87
N LYS A 3 3.62 13.92 -31.88
CA LYS A 3 4.62 12.85 -31.83
C LYS A 3 4.20 11.76 -32.81
N HIS A 4 5.05 11.46 -33.80
CA HIS A 4 4.85 10.32 -34.68
C HIS A 4 5.42 9.06 -34.02
N ILE A 5 4.59 8.04 -33.82
CA ILE A 5 4.97 6.76 -33.21
C ILE A 5 5.19 5.74 -34.32
N ARG A 6 6.38 5.12 -34.37
CA ARG A 6 6.83 4.23 -35.45
C ARG A 6 6.82 2.76 -35.08
N ASN A 7 6.81 2.44 -33.79
CA ASN A 7 6.85 1.07 -33.27
C ASN A 7 6.29 1.01 -31.84
N MET A 8 6.19 -0.22 -31.31
CA MET A 8 5.65 -0.48 -29.97
C MET A 8 6.52 0.08 -28.84
N ASP A 9 7.84 0.18 -29.03
CA ASP A 9 8.73 0.75 -28.02
C ASP A 9 8.53 2.27 -27.89
N GLU A 10 8.36 2.96 -29.02
CA GLU A 10 8.00 4.38 -29.04
C GLU A 10 6.61 4.62 -28.43
N LEU A 11 5.64 3.72 -28.69
CA LEU A 11 4.33 3.78 -28.06
C LEU A 11 4.42 3.60 -26.55
N SER A 12 5.15 2.57 -26.09
CA SER A 12 5.36 2.30 -24.67
C SER A 12 5.99 3.50 -23.96
N LYS A 13 7.05 4.07 -24.53
CA LYS A 13 7.69 5.29 -24.02
C LYS A 13 6.75 6.50 -24.01
N ALA A 14 5.90 6.65 -25.01
CA ALA A 14 4.92 7.72 -25.07
C ALA A 14 3.86 7.61 -23.97
N LEU A 15 3.53 6.38 -23.53
CA LEU A 15 2.56 6.12 -22.46
C LEU A 15 3.15 6.24 -21.04
N GLN A 16 4.47 6.12 -20.88
CA GLN A 16 5.14 6.13 -19.58
C GLN A 16 4.73 7.29 -18.65
N PRO A 17 4.59 8.56 -19.10
CA PRO A 17 4.14 9.65 -18.23
C PRO A 17 2.74 9.44 -17.66
N VAL A 18 1.81 8.91 -18.46
CA VAL A 18 0.44 8.61 -18.01
C VAL A 18 0.48 7.43 -17.03
N MET A 19 1.30 6.41 -17.33
CA MET A 19 1.48 5.25 -16.46
C MET A 19 2.12 5.62 -15.12
N LEU A 20 3.04 6.59 -15.08
CA LEU A 20 3.61 7.14 -13.85
C LEU A 20 2.53 7.69 -12.91
N GLY A 21 1.68 8.58 -13.41
CA GLY A 21 0.60 9.14 -12.62
C GLY A 21 -0.44 8.09 -12.21
N MET A 22 -0.75 7.13 -13.09
CA MET A 22 -1.65 6.03 -12.75
C MET A 22 -1.09 5.21 -11.60
N VAL A 23 0.17 4.76 -11.69
CA VAL A 23 0.80 3.93 -10.66
C VAL A 23 0.95 4.70 -9.35
N ASP A 24 1.19 6.02 -9.38
CA ASP A 24 1.16 6.84 -8.16
C ASP A 24 -0.22 6.82 -7.51
N ALA A 25 -1.30 7.02 -8.29
CA ALA A 25 -2.66 7.01 -7.77
C ALA A 25 -3.06 5.64 -7.19
N LEU A 26 -2.62 4.55 -7.81
CA LEU A 26 -2.81 3.19 -7.27
C LEU A 26 -2.04 3.00 -5.96
N ALA A 27 -0.78 3.46 -5.90
CA ALA A 27 0.03 3.37 -4.70
C ALA A 27 -0.53 4.23 -3.56
N GLU A 28 -1.04 5.42 -3.86
CA GLU A 28 -1.73 6.28 -2.90
C GLU A 28 -2.93 5.55 -2.28
N ARG A 29 -3.76 4.89 -3.11
CA ARG A 29 -4.91 4.14 -2.59
C ARG A 29 -4.49 3.02 -1.63
N VAL A 30 -3.44 2.26 -1.97
CA VAL A 30 -2.91 1.23 -1.07
C VAL A 30 -2.35 1.84 0.22
N TYR A 31 -1.65 2.97 0.11
CA TYR A 31 -1.07 3.68 1.25
C TYR A 31 -2.13 4.22 2.21
N GLU A 32 -3.20 4.83 1.69
CA GLU A 32 -4.35 5.29 2.48
C GLU A 32 -5.03 4.13 3.21
N THR A 33 -5.30 3.02 2.51
CA THR A 33 -5.92 1.84 3.10
C THR A 33 -5.03 1.19 4.16
N LEU A 34 -3.72 1.11 3.94
CA LEU A 34 -2.77 0.62 4.92
C LEU A 34 -2.77 1.48 6.19
N ASN A 35 -2.74 2.81 6.04
CA ASN A 35 -2.80 3.73 7.17
C ASN A 35 -4.14 3.63 7.93
N TYR A 36 -5.24 3.41 7.22
CA TYR A 36 -6.54 3.13 7.85
C TYR A 36 -6.47 1.91 8.76
N PHE A 37 -5.98 0.77 8.27
CA PHE A 37 -5.88 -0.45 9.09
C PHE A 37 -4.83 -0.37 10.19
N LEU A 38 -3.74 0.37 10.00
CA LEU A 38 -2.80 0.69 11.07
C LEU A 38 -3.50 1.49 12.18
N GLN A 39 -4.29 2.50 11.83
CA GLN A 39 -5.05 3.28 12.82
C GLN A 39 -6.10 2.41 13.54
N GLU A 40 -6.85 1.59 12.81
CA GLU A 40 -7.84 0.69 13.39
C GLU A 40 -7.21 -0.36 14.32
N TYR A 41 -6.02 -0.86 13.97
CA TYR A 41 -5.25 -1.71 14.87
C TYR A 41 -4.99 -1.01 16.21
N TYR A 42 -4.59 0.26 16.21
CA TYR A 42 -4.38 1.02 17.44
C TYR A 42 -5.68 1.35 18.19
N ASN A 43 -6.78 1.58 17.47
CA ASN A 43 -8.10 1.84 18.04
C ASN A 43 -8.70 0.58 18.70
N SER A 44 -8.36 -0.62 18.21
CA SER A 44 -8.92 -1.89 18.67
C SER A 44 -8.52 -2.30 20.10
N TYR A 45 -7.55 -1.64 20.70
CA TYR A 45 -7.05 -1.97 22.05
C TYR A 45 -6.59 -0.71 22.78
N ASP A 46 -6.59 -0.72 24.11
CA ASP A 46 -5.96 0.30 24.96
C ASP A 46 -5.17 -0.40 26.08
N PRO A 47 -3.82 -0.33 26.07
CA PRO A 47 -2.99 -1.10 26.99
C PRO A 47 -2.99 -0.49 28.39
N LYS A 48 -3.26 -1.33 29.39
CA LYS A 48 -3.26 -0.92 30.81
C LYS A 48 -1.92 -1.15 31.52
N SER A 49 -1.09 -2.06 31.00
CA SER A 49 0.10 -2.57 31.70
C SER A 49 1.43 -2.10 31.12
N TYR A 50 1.43 -1.39 29.98
CA TYR A 50 2.64 -0.91 29.33
C TYR A 50 2.41 0.41 28.62
N ARG A 51 3.50 1.14 28.36
CA ARG A 51 3.48 2.36 27.55
C ARG A 51 3.41 1.99 26.08
N ARG A 52 2.32 2.36 25.42
CA ARG A 52 2.12 2.17 23.98
C ARG A 52 3.19 2.88 23.15
N GLN A 53 3.79 2.14 22.21
CA GLN A 53 4.68 2.67 21.17
C GLN A 53 3.90 2.92 19.88
N TYR A 54 4.25 3.96 19.13
CA TYR A 54 3.51 4.41 17.94
C TYR A 54 4.31 4.28 16.64
N ASP A 55 5.46 3.61 16.68
CA ASP A 55 6.33 3.50 15.52
C ASP A 55 5.68 2.60 14.46
N PHE A 56 5.01 1.52 14.87
CA PHE A 56 4.20 0.71 13.97
C PHE A 56 3.06 1.50 13.32
N LEU A 57 2.35 2.37 14.07
CA LEU A 57 1.32 3.26 13.49
C LEU A 57 1.87 4.14 12.36
N ARG A 58 3.15 4.51 12.45
CA ARG A 58 3.82 5.45 11.53
C ARG A 58 4.74 4.75 10.53
N SER A 59 4.65 3.42 10.45
CA SER A 59 5.59 2.59 9.67
C SER A 59 5.22 2.42 8.21
N ALA A 60 4.04 2.85 7.79
CA ALA A 60 3.67 2.80 6.38
C ALA A 60 4.56 3.75 5.57
N VAL A 61 5.14 3.23 4.49
CA VAL A 61 5.94 3.97 3.52
C VAL A 61 5.34 3.79 2.14
N LYS A 62 5.16 4.91 1.42
CA LYS A 62 4.94 4.95 -0.03
C LYS A 62 6.19 5.47 -0.72
N VAL A 63 6.70 4.73 -1.69
CA VAL A 63 7.80 5.15 -2.55
C VAL A 63 7.24 5.65 -3.88
N GLU A 64 7.75 6.79 -4.32
CA GLU A 64 7.39 7.40 -5.59
C GLU A 64 7.58 6.41 -6.77
N PRO A 65 6.66 6.42 -7.75
CA PRO A 65 6.76 5.52 -8.89
C PRO A 65 7.99 5.84 -9.74
N GLN A 66 8.65 4.79 -10.20
CA GLN A 66 9.84 4.88 -11.03
C GLN A 66 9.69 4.03 -12.30
N ILE A 67 10.30 4.51 -13.39
CA ILE A 67 10.40 3.76 -14.64
C ILE A 67 11.56 2.77 -14.50
N LYS A 68 11.27 1.47 -14.62
CA LYS A 68 12.28 0.39 -14.70
C LYS A 68 12.13 -0.34 -16.02
N GLY A 69 12.98 0.02 -16.98
CA GLY A 69 12.90 -0.50 -18.35
C GLY A 69 11.59 -0.09 -19.02
N ASN A 70 10.77 -1.07 -19.38
CA ASN A 70 9.45 -0.87 -19.99
C ASN A 70 8.29 -0.89 -18.96
N LYS A 71 8.59 -0.87 -17.66
CA LYS A 71 7.59 -0.90 -16.58
C LYS A 71 7.62 0.39 -15.77
N VAL A 72 6.48 0.70 -15.16
CA VAL A 72 6.37 1.69 -14.09
C VAL A 72 6.07 0.92 -12.80
N MET A 73 6.81 1.20 -11.73
CA MET A 73 6.69 0.50 -10.45
C MET A 73 6.69 1.49 -9.29
N ALA A 74 5.77 1.31 -8.36
CA ALA A 74 5.80 1.93 -7.03
C ALA A 74 5.87 0.83 -5.95
N SER A 75 6.10 1.22 -4.71
CA SER A 75 6.10 0.29 -3.58
C SER A 75 5.42 0.93 -2.39
N VAL A 76 4.53 0.18 -1.75
CA VAL A 76 3.93 0.50 -0.45
C VAL A 76 4.27 -0.64 0.48
N TYR A 77 4.83 -0.33 1.65
CA TYR A 77 5.25 -1.34 2.62
C TYR A 77 5.23 -0.81 4.05
N ILE A 78 5.36 -1.73 4.99
CA ILE A 78 5.60 -1.46 6.41
C ILE A 78 7.13 -1.47 6.61
N ASP A 79 7.71 -0.33 7.02
CA ASP A 79 9.13 -0.22 7.32
C ASP A 79 9.47 -0.94 8.63
N THR A 80 9.67 -2.26 8.55
CA THR A 80 9.98 -3.10 9.71
C THR A 80 11.39 -2.86 10.26
N ASP A 81 12.30 -2.31 9.47
CA ASP A 81 13.66 -1.97 9.92
C ASP A 81 13.65 -0.79 10.89
N SER A 82 12.68 0.13 10.75
CA SER A 82 12.48 1.24 11.69
C SER A 82 11.92 0.82 13.07
N LEU A 83 11.34 -0.38 13.18
CA LEU A 83 10.65 -0.87 14.39
C LEU A 83 11.63 -1.53 15.37
N ASN A 84 12.65 -0.79 15.81
CA ASN A 84 13.79 -1.33 16.56
C ASN A 84 13.75 -1.11 18.08
N ASN A 85 12.70 -0.49 18.60
CA ASN A 85 12.55 -0.14 20.02
C ASN A 85 11.56 -1.04 20.80
N TYR A 86 11.06 -2.11 20.17
CA TYR A 86 10.14 -3.04 20.80
C TYR A 86 10.88 -4.03 21.71
N TYR A 87 10.43 -4.16 22.95
CA TYR A 87 11.05 -5.08 23.91
C TYR A 87 10.84 -6.53 23.48
N ASN A 88 11.95 -7.27 23.28
CA ASN A 88 11.97 -8.68 22.86
C ASN A 88 11.17 -9.01 21.58
N ALA A 89 11.00 -8.04 20.68
CA ALA A 89 10.37 -8.26 19.38
C ALA A 89 11.11 -7.52 18.27
N THR A 90 11.31 -8.20 17.15
CA THR A 90 11.78 -7.56 15.91
C THR A 90 10.63 -6.87 15.19
N GLY A 91 10.91 -5.89 14.33
CA GLY A 91 9.89 -5.27 13.49
C GLY A 91 9.09 -6.24 12.64
N ASN A 92 9.75 -7.28 12.12
CA ASN A 92 9.06 -8.35 11.38
C ASN A 92 8.06 -9.11 12.28
N GLN A 93 8.40 -9.40 13.53
CA GLN A 93 7.46 -10.02 14.48
C GLN A 93 6.30 -9.09 14.81
N VAL A 94 6.56 -7.79 15.00
CA VAL A 94 5.51 -6.78 15.24
C VAL A 94 4.50 -6.77 14.08
N ALA A 95 4.99 -6.70 12.84
CA ALA A 95 4.13 -6.72 11.65
C ALA A 95 3.38 -8.05 11.50
N GLN A 96 4.02 -9.19 11.78
CA GLN A 96 3.38 -10.50 11.73
C GLN A 96 2.26 -10.64 12.77
N TRP A 97 2.49 -10.23 14.01
CA TRP A 97 1.49 -10.28 15.07
C TRP A 97 0.30 -9.37 14.78
N ALA A 98 0.56 -8.16 14.29
CA ALA A 98 -0.49 -7.26 13.86
C ALA A 98 -1.32 -7.88 12.72
N ASN A 99 -0.68 -8.55 11.76
CA ASN A 99 -1.38 -9.25 10.69
C ASN A 99 -2.08 -10.54 11.16
N GLN A 100 -1.80 -11.05 12.36
CA GLN A 100 -2.53 -12.13 13.01
C GLN A 100 -3.70 -11.62 13.87
N GLY A 101 -3.92 -10.30 13.92
CA GLY A 101 -4.96 -9.70 14.76
C GLY A 101 -4.60 -9.66 16.25
N THR A 102 -3.30 -9.66 16.58
CA THR A 102 -2.83 -9.70 17.99
C THR A 102 -2.01 -8.46 18.34
N HIS A 103 -2.07 -8.04 19.61
CA HIS A 103 -1.27 -6.94 20.16
C HIS A 103 -0.08 -7.49 20.93
N GLY A 104 1.11 -7.53 20.30
CA GLY A 104 2.30 -8.10 20.93
C GLY A 104 2.15 -9.60 21.22
N GLY A 105 1.45 -10.34 20.35
CA GLY A 105 1.12 -11.75 20.52
C GLY A 105 -0.07 -12.03 21.44
N LEU A 106 -0.68 -11.00 22.04
CA LEU A 106 -1.87 -11.14 22.87
C LEU A 106 -3.15 -10.96 22.06
N VAL A 107 -4.12 -11.85 22.25
CA VAL A 107 -5.49 -11.66 21.75
C VAL A 107 -6.20 -10.69 22.70
N THR A 108 -6.48 -9.49 22.21
CA THR A 108 -7.07 -8.40 23.02
C THR A 108 -8.55 -8.14 22.72
N GLY A 109 -9.14 -8.89 21.78
CA GLY A 109 -10.52 -8.77 21.33
C GLY A 109 -10.73 -9.52 20.01
N SER A 110 -11.96 -9.51 19.49
CA SER A 110 -12.33 -10.19 18.23
C SER A 110 -12.35 -9.25 17.01
N ASN A 111 -11.98 -7.99 17.20
CA ASN A 111 -12.19 -6.89 16.27
C ASN A 111 -10.88 -6.16 15.94
N THR A 112 -9.73 -6.76 16.26
CA THR A 112 -8.42 -6.32 15.78
C THR A 112 -8.28 -6.70 14.29
N PRO A 113 -7.92 -5.76 13.40
CA PRO A 113 -7.74 -6.06 11.99
C PRO A 113 -6.50 -6.92 11.75
N HIS A 114 -6.52 -7.67 10.65
CA HIS A 114 -5.35 -8.32 10.07
C HIS A 114 -4.67 -7.32 9.13
N VAL A 115 -3.91 -6.37 9.70
CA VAL A 115 -3.47 -5.12 9.03
C VAL A 115 -3.10 -5.26 7.56
N TRP A 116 -2.21 -6.19 7.22
CA TRP A 116 -1.76 -6.36 5.84
C TRP A 116 -2.78 -7.10 4.98
N ASN A 117 -3.34 -8.21 5.47
CA ASN A 117 -4.31 -8.99 4.72
C ASN A 117 -5.59 -8.20 4.42
N ASP A 118 -6.08 -7.43 5.38
CA ASP A 118 -7.24 -6.57 5.18
C ASP A 118 -6.93 -5.44 4.20
N THR A 119 -5.71 -4.87 4.24
CA THR A 119 -5.25 -3.93 3.21
C THR A 119 -5.29 -4.55 1.81
N MET A 120 -4.74 -5.75 1.65
CA MET A 120 -4.71 -6.48 0.36
C MET A 120 -6.12 -6.79 -0.13
N LYS A 121 -6.99 -7.24 0.78
CA LYS A 121 -8.38 -7.58 0.49
C LYS A 121 -9.16 -6.36 -0.01
N GLU A 122 -9.03 -5.23 0.67
CA GLU A 122 -9.76 -4.01 0.37
C GLU A 122 -9.14 -3.18 -0.77
N THR A 123 -8.05 -3.61 -1.39
CA THR A 123 -7.44 -2.87 -2.52
C THR A 123 -7.23 -3.74 -3.76
N ILE A 124 -6.51 -4.85 -3.60
CA ILE A 124 -6.06 -5.69 -4.70
C ILE A 124 -7.08 -6.79 -4.99
N GLU A 125 -7.51 -7.51 -3.96
CA GLU A 125 -8.30 -8.74 -4.13
C GLU A 125 -9.77 -8.44 -4.48
N ASN A 126 -10.31 -7.30 -4.04
CA ASN A 126 -11.67 -6.85 -4.38
C ASN A 126 -11.77 -6.19 -5.77
N GLY A 127 -10.65 -6.04 -6.50
CA GLY A 127 -10.61 -5.43 -7.83
C GLY A 127 -10.66 -3.89 -7.85
N GLU A 128 -10.58 -3.24 -6.70
CA GLU A 128 -10.62 -1.78 -6.59
C GLU A 128 -9.50 -1.10 -7.37
N LEU A 129 -8.26 -1.55 -7.23
CA LEU A 129 -7.15 -0.98 -7.98
C LEU A 129 -7.29 -1.15 -9.49
N LEU A 130 -7.88 -2.26 -9.96
CA LEU A 130 -8.13 -2.49 -11.39
C LEU A 130 -9.17 -1.49 -11.93
N LYS A 131 -10.22 -1.25 -11.15
CA LYS A 131 -11.23 -0.25 -11.46
C LYS A 131 -10.61 1.15 -11.52
N LEU A 132 -9.84 1.52 -10.50
CA LEU A 132 -9.14 2.81 -10.43
C LEU A 132 -8.18 3.01 -11.60
N ALA A 133 -7.42 1.98 -11.98
CA ALA A 133 -6.53 2.02 -13.15
C ALA A 133 -7.32 2.28 -14.45
N SER A 134 -8.44 1.57 -14.62
CA SER A 134 -9.29 1.71 -15.81
C SER A 134 -9.91 3.11 -15.90
N GLU A 135 -10.38 3.65 -14.77
CA GLU A 135 -10.92 5.02 -14.67
C GLU A 135 -9.85 6.07 -14.96
N TYR A 136 -8.64 5.89 -14.41
CA TYR A 136 -7.51 6.78 -14.65
C TYR A 136 -7.11 6.81 -16.14
N LEU A 137 -7.01 5.66 -16.79
CA LEU A 137 -6.68 5.60 -18.22
C LEU A 137 -7.76 6.27 -19.08
N ARG A 138 -9.03 6.02 -18.78
CA ARG A 138 -10.16 6.66 -19.48
C ARG A 138 -10.16 8.18 -19.32
N SER A 139 -9.84 8.70 -18.13
CA SER A 139 -9.74 10.15 -17.90
C SER A 139 -8.60 10.81 -18.68
N HIS A 140 -7.61 10.03 -19.10
CA HIS A 140 -6.49 10.46 -19.95
C HIS A 140 -6.70 10.16 -21.44
N GLY A 141 -7.94 9.84 -21.86
CA GLY A 141 -8.29 9.59 -23.26
C GLY A 141 -7.87 8.23 -23.80
N ILE A 142 -7.42 7.32 -22.94
CA ILE A 142 -7.06 5.94 -23.31
C ILE A 142 -8.30 5.06 -23.15
N SER A 143 -8.80 4.53 -24.25
CA SER A 143 -9.96 3.63 -24.22
C SER A 143 -9.58 2.28 -23.61
N VAL A 144 -10.22 1.94 -22.49
CA VAL A 144 -10.11 0.63 -21.83
C VAL A 144 -11.47 -0.05 -21.96
N ARG A 145 -11.53 -1.28 -22.48
CA ARG A 145 -12.78 -2.04 -22.57
C ARG A 145 -13.02 -2.81 -21.27
N SER A 146 -14.27 -2.80 -20.81
CA SER A 146 -14.77 -3.61 -19.70
C SER A 146 -14.99 -5.05 -20.12
#